data_AF-A0A3D0YNJ7-F1
#
_entry.id   AF-A0A3D0YNJ7-F1
#
_cell.length_a   1.000
_cell.length_b   1.000
_cell.length_c   1.000
_cell.angle_alpha   90.00
_cell.angle_beta   90.00
_cell.angle_gamma   90.00
#
_symmetry.space_group_name_H-M   'P 1'
#
loop_
_entity.id
_entity.type
_entity.pdbx_description
1 polymer ?
#
loop_
_entity_poly.entity_id
_entity_poly.type
_entity_poly.pdbx_seq_one_letter_code
_entity_poly.pdbx_strand_id
1 'polypeptide(L)'
;MFWRFPYGDFDVDLALARDIGKQVIATYLRIFQQALENRAAITEEDKHNQLDYHTLYFFQVLTLDRGTTSGLMVHDQNDQGIMGSLPSYVNKKILLSWQSQMEHPQDELLAALIGSLPETGEVNDETRGQLAEVVRNHYGKHPEALKLQASGSVIPPTLKNHS
;
A
#
# COMPACT_ATOMS: atom_id res chain seq x y z
N MET A 1 11.92 7.04 -10.41
CA MET A 1 11.69 6.91 -8.96
C MET A 1 12.61 7.89 -8.24
N PHE A 2 12.06 8.95 -7.63
CA PHE A 2 12.74 10.11 -7.04
C PHE A 2 13.42 9.82 -5.69
N TRP A 3 14.12 8.69 -5.54
CA TRP A 3 14.76 8.35 -4.25
C TRP A 3 16.11 9.04 -4.03
N ARG A 4 16.63 9.74 -5.04
CA ARG A 4 17.73 10.69 -4.95
C ARG A 4 17.27 11.97 -5.62
N PHE A 5 17.35 13.09 -4.91
CA PHE A 5 17.22 14.36 -5.57
C PHE A 5 18.37 14.51 -6.57
N PRO A 6 18.06 14.87 -7.83
CA PRO A 6 18.97 14.61 -8.94
C PRO A 6 20.13 15.60 -9.03
N TYR A 7 20.09 16.71 -8.28
CA TYR A 7 21.07 17.79 -8.44
C TYR A 7 22.15 17.81 -7.37
N GLY A 8 21.90 17.22 -6.19
CA GLY A 8 22.88 17.22 -5.09
C GLY A 8 23.18 18.61 -4.54
N ASP A 9 22.34 19.59 -4.89
CA ASP A 9 22.35 20.97 -4.43
C ASP A 9 21.09 21.17 -3.60
N PHE A 10 21.27 21.52 -2.33
CA PHE A 10 20.18 21.62 -1.38
C PHE A 10 19.10 22.61 -1.81
N ASP A 11 19.48 23.77 -2.36
CA ASP A 11 18.53 24.83 -2.70
C ASP A 11 17.72 24.45 -3.95
N VAL A 12 18.38 23.82 -4.94
CA VAL A 12 17.72 23.30 -6.14
C VAL A 12 16.78 22.14 -5.78
N ASP A 13 17.23 21.23 -4.94
CA ASP A 13 16.47 20.07 -4.50
C ASP A 13 15.27 20.49 -3.63
N LEU A 14 15.45 21.48 -2.76
CA LEU A 14 14.37 22.09 -1.98
C LEU A 14 13.35 22.81 -2.87
N ALA A 15 13.82 23.55 -3.89
CA ALA A 15 12.94 24.22 -4.84
C ALA A 15 12.11 23.20 -5.63
N LEU A 16 12.73 22.12 -6.10
CA LEU A 16 12.06 21.03 -6.79
C LEU A 16 11.02 20.34 -5.90
N ALA A 17 11.39 19.97 -4.67
CA ALA A 17 10.47 19.33 -3.72
C ALA A 17 9.24 20.21 -3.45
N ARG A 18 9.47 21.51 -3.25
CA ARG A 18 8.41 22.50 -3.03
C ARG A 18 7.51 22.62 -4.25
N ASP A 19 8.06 22.67 -5.44
CA ASP A 19 7.28 22.78 -6.68
C ASP A 19 6.42 21.52 -6.89
N ILE A 20 7.00 20.33 -6.76
CA ILE A 20 6.26 19.07 -6.84
C ILE A 20 5.09 19.06 -5.85
N GLY A 21 5.33 19.41 -4.58
CA GLY A 21 4.28 19.43 -3.57
C GLY A 21 3.12 20.38 -3.94
N LYS A 22 3.45 21.58 -4.43
CA LYS A 22 2.44 22.55 -4.91
C LYS A 22 1.66 22.02 -6.10
N GLN A 23 2.35 21.43 -7.08
CA GLN A 23 1.73 20.93 -8.30
C GLN A 23 0.83 19.71 -8.03
N VAL A 24 1.22 18.83 -7.11
CA VAL A 24 0.38 17.70 -6.66
C VAL A 24 -0.91 18.21 -6.05
N ILE A 25 -0.83 19.16 -5.10
CA ILE A 25 -2.02 19.75 -4.46
C ILE A 25 -2.92 20.41 -5.52
N ALA A 26 -2.36 21.29 -6.36
CA ALA A 26 -3.11 22.00 -7.39
C ALA A 26 -3.78 21.03 -8.38
N THR A 27 -3.07 19.98 -8.79
CA THR A 27 -3.60 18.96 -9.70
C THR A 27 -4.74 18.16 -9.07
N TYR A 28 -4.59 17.73 -7.82
CA TYR A 28 -5.65 17.00 -7.11
C TYR A 28 -6.91 17.85 -6.91
N LEU A 29 -6.76 19.13 -6.54
CA LEU A 29 -7.90 20.05 -6.40
C LEU A 29 -8.64 20.20 -7.74
N ARG A 30 -7.91 20.33 -8.85
CA ARG A 30 -8.50 20.41 -10.18
C ARG A 30 -9.26 19.15 -10.57
N ILE A 31 -8.68 17.96 -10.34
CA ILE A 31 -9.35 16.68 -10.61
C ILE A 31 -10.63 16.57 -9.78
N PHE A 32 -10.55 16.92 -8.50
CA PHE A 32 -11.68 16.85 -7.58
C PHE A 32 -12.80 17.81 -7.98
N GLN A 33 -12.47 19.07 -8.29
CA GLN A 33 -13.44 20.05 -8.77
C GLN A 33 -14.11 19.57 -10.07
N GLN A 34 -13.32 19.07 -11.03
CA GLN A 34 -13.84 18.55 -12.29
C GLN A 34 -14.75 17.33 -12.07
N ALA A 35 -14.46 16.48 -11.08
CA ALA A 35 -15.33 15.36 -10.73
C ALA A 35 -16.67 15.83 -10.15
N LEU A 36 -16.66 16.84 -9.26
CA LEU A 36 -17.87 17.42 -8.69
C LEU A 36 -18.74 18.12 -9.75
N GLU A 37 -18.13 18.80 -10.71
CA GLU A 37 -18.85 19.50 -11.78
C GLU A 37 -19.49 18.54 -12.79
N ASN A 38 -18.83 17.41 -13.10
CA ASN A 38 -19.26 16.49 -14.15
C ASN A 38 -20.14 15.33 -13.66
N ARG A 39 -20.14 15.01 -12.35
CA ARG A 39 -20.95 13.91 -11.81
C ARG A 39 -22.16 14.45 -11.05
N ALA A 40 -23.34 14.27 -11.62
CA ALA A 40 -24.60 14.65 -11.00
C ALA A 40 -25.06 13.69 -9.88
N ALA A 41 -24.65 12.42 -9.93
CA ALA A 41 -24.99 11.40 -8.92
C ALA A 41 -23.91 10.30 -8.88
N ILE A 42 -23.84 9.58 -7.75
CA ILE A 42 -23.02 8.37 -7.58
C ILE A 42 -23.93 7.17 -7.77
N THR A 43 -23.62 6.32 -8.76
CA THR A 43 -24.39 5.11 -9.05
C THR A 43 -23.92 3.92 -8.20
N GLU A 44 -24.70 2.84 -8.18
CA GLU A 44 -24.26 1.59 -7.54
C GLU A 44 -23.08 0.95 -8.29
N GLU A 45 -23.01 1.11 -9.61
CA GLU A 45 -21.86 0.67 -10.41
C GLU A 45 -20.58 1.42 -10.02
N ASP A 46 -20.66 2.73 -9.75
CA ASP A 46 -19.52 3.52 -9.25
C ASP A 46 -19.00 3.01 -7.91
N LYS A 47 -19.91 2.67 -6.98
CA LYS A 47 -19.53 2.12 -5.68
C LYS A 47 -18.88 0.74 -5.82
N HIS A 48 -19.39 -0.09 -6.73
CA HIS A 48 -18.80 -1.39 -7.02
C HIS A 48 -17.39 -1.24 -7.60
N ASN A 49 -17.21 -0.39 -8.60
CA ASN A 49 -15.90 -0.09 -9.19
C ASN A 49 -14.91 0.48 -8.16
N GLN A 50 -15.38 1.33 -7.25
CA GLN A 50 -14.55 1.84 -6.15
C GLN A 50 -14.12 0.72 -5.20
N LEU A 51 -15.04 -0.17 -4.81
CA LEU A 51 -14.75 -1.30 -3.93
C LEU A 51 -13.76 -2.27 -4.58
N ASP A 52 -13.90 -2.55 -5.86
CA ASP A 52 -12.98 -3.41 -6.61
C ASP A 52 -11.58 -2.80 -6.69
N TYR A 53 -11.50 -1.49 -6.96
CA TYR A 53 -10.24 -0.76 -6.95
C TYR A 53 -9.59 -0.75 -5.55
N HIS A 54 -10.37 -0.51 -4.49
CA HIS A 54 -9.89 -0.60 -3.11
C HIS A 54 -9.36 -2.00 -2.78
N THR A 55 -10.04 -3.04 -3.25
CA THR A 55 -9.62 -4.43 -3.06
C THR A 55 -8.27 -4.71 -3.74
N LEU A 56 -8.08 -4.20 -4.96
CA LEU A 56 -6.80 -4.27 -5.66
C LEU A 56 -5.69 -3.49 -4.94
N TYR A 57 -6.00 -2.27 -4.46
CA TYR A 57 -5.04 -1.44 -3.75
C TYR A 57 -4.59 -2.10 -2.43
N PHE A 58 -5.53 -2.65 -1.67
CA PHE A 58 -5.25 -3.46 -0.47
C PHE A 58 -4.30 -4.62 -0.79
N PHE A 59 -4.62 -5.39 -1.84
CA PHE A 59 -3.78 -6.50 -2.29
C PHE A 59 -2.37 -6.04 -2.63
N GLN A 60 -2.22 -4.96 -3.40
CA GLN A 60 -0.91 -4.42 -3.78
C GLN A 60 -0.10 -3.98 -2.55
N VAL A 61 -0.71 -3.22 -1.64
CA VAL A 61 -0.02 -2.68 -0.46
C VAL A 61 0.49 -3.80 0.43
N LEU A 62 -0.30 -4.85 0.67
CA LEU A 62 0.06 -5.89 1.63
C LEU A 62 0.86 -7.05 1.04
N THR A 63 0.86 -7.24 -0.27
CA THR A 63 1.57 -8.36 -0.91
C THR A 63 2.75 -7.93 -1.78
N LEU A 64 2.76 -6.70 -2.32
CA LEU A 64 3.77 -6.23 -3.28
C LEU A 64 4.57 -5.01 -2.82
N ASP A 65 4.03 -4.17 -1.93
CA ASP A 65 4.73 -2.94 -1.52
C ASP A 65 5.82 -3.20 -0.48
N ARG A 66 7.07 -3.05 -0.92
CA ARG A 66 8.25 -3.13 -0.06
C ARG A 66 8.30 -2.03 0.98
N GLY A 67 7.75 -0.84 0.66
CA GLY A 67 7.74 0.30 1.58
C GLY A 67 6.95 -0.01 2.84
N THR A 68 5.70 -0.43 2.68
CA THR A 68 4.83 -0.90 3.77
C THR A 68 5.48 -2.05 4.53
N THR A 69 5.95 -3.09 3.84
CA THR A 69 6.55 -4.26 4.49
C THR A 69 7.77 -3.88 5.32
N SER A 70 8.69 -3.08 4.76
CA SER A 70 9.89 -2.64 5.48
C SER A 70 9.51 -1.79 6.71
N GLY A 71 8.50 -0.92 6.60
CA GLY A 71 8.00 -0.15 7.73
C GLY A 71 7.52 -1.03 8.89
N LEU A 72 6.75 -2.08 8.59
CA LEU A 72 6.19 -2.99 9.59
C LEU A 72 7.24 -3.90 10.26
N MET A 73 8.33 -4.19 9.55
CA MET A 73 9.41 -5.06 10.04
C MET A 73 10.42 -4.35 10.95
N VAL A 74 10.46 -3.01 10.97
CA VAL A 74 11.44 -2.24 11.77
C VAL A 74 11.01 -2.12 13.24
N HIS A 75 9.74 -1.84 13.53
CA HIS A 75 9.15 -1.84 14.87
C HIS A 75 7.62 -1.83 14.79
N ASP A 76 6.93 -2.22 15.86
CA ASP A 76 5.46 -2.26 15.98
C ASP A 76 4.82 -0.94 16.47
N GLN A 77 5.64 0.07 16.78
CA GLN A 77 5.19 1.29 17.47
C GLN A 77 4.25 2.20 16.65
N ASN A 78 4.11 1.98 15.34
CA ASN A 78 3.26 2.82 14.48
C ASN A 78 2.56 2.02 13.37
N ASP A 79 2.09 0.81 13.69
CA ASP A 79 1.39 -0.04 12.72
C ASP A 79 0.18 0.66 12.11
N GLN A 80 -0.57 1.42 12.91
CA GLN A 80 -1.73 2.20 12.43
C GLN A 80 -1.34 3.28 11.42
N GLY A 81 -0.23 3.99 11.66
CA GLY A 81 0.24 5.00 10.72
C GLY A 81 0.78 4.40 9.43
N ILE A 82 1.48 3.27 9.51
CA ILE A 82 2.00 2.55 8.34
C ILE A 82 0.86 1.97 7.49
N MET A 83 -0.18 1.45 8.14
CA MET A 83 -1.39 0.91 7.49
C MET A 83 -2.45 1.95 7.18
N GLY A 84 -2.20 3.24 7.46
CA GLY A 84 -3.18 4.31 7.29
C GLY A 84 -3.59 4.55 5.84
N SER A 85 -2.84 4.04 4.87
CA SER A 85 -3.18 4.08 3.45
C SER A 85 -4.27 3.08 3.06
N LEU A 86 -4.54 2.06 3.88
CA LEU A 86 -5.50 1.02 3.53
C LEU A 86 -6.92 1.57 3.42
N PRO A 87 -7.69 1.13 2.41
CA PRO A 87 -9.08 1.54 2.24
C PRO A 87 -9.94 0.99 3.36
N SER A 88 -11.03 1.68 3.71
CA SER A 88 -11.92 1.26 4.80
C SER A 88 -12.72 -0.01 4.52
N TYR A 89 -12.87 -0.41 3.24
CA TYR A 89 -13.63 -1.59 2.83
C TYR A 89 -12.97 -2.29 1.65
N VAL A 90 -13.04 -3.62 1.65
CA VAL A 90 -12.55 -4.50 0.56
C VAL A 90 -13.53 -5.64 0.30
N ASN A 91 -13.45 -6.23 -0.89
CA ASN A 91 -14.26 -7.37 -1.29
C ASN A 91 -13.51 -8.69 -1.08
N LYS A 92 -13.84 -9.41 0.01
CA LYS A 92 -13.21 -10.72 0.33
C LYS A 92 -13.34 -11.75 -0.80
N LYS A 93 -14.44 -11.75 -1.55
CA LYS A 93 -14.66 -12.75 -2.62
C LYS A 93 -13.65 -12.58 -3.76
N ILE A 94 -13.31 -11.34 -4.08
CA ILE A 94 -12.29 -11.03 -5.09
C ILE A 94 -10.92 -11.50 -4.60
N LEU A 95 -10.55 -11.18 -3.36
CA LEU A 95 -9.27 -11.64 -2.78
C LEU A 95 -9.15 -13.18 -2.80
N LEU A 96 -10.21 -13.89 -2.42
CA LEU A 96 -10.26 -15.36 -2.48
C LEU A 96 -10.03 -15.89 -3.90
N SER A 97 -10.58 -15.22 -4.91
CA SER A 97 -10.39 -15.61 -6.31
C SER A 97 -8.93 -15.49 -6.77
N TRP A 98 -8.14 -14.62 -6.15
CA TRP A 98 -6.72 -14.40 -6.46
C TRP A 98 -5.79 -15.32 -5.67
N GLN A 99 -6.22 -15.84 -4.52
CA GLN A 99 -5.41 -16.75 -3.69
C GLN A 99 -4.92 -17.95 -4.49
N SER A 100 -5.80 -18.58 -5.28
CA SER A 100 -5.44 -19.75 -6.09
C SER A 100 -4.44 -19.46 -7.22
N GLN A 101 -4.18 -18.18 -7.52
CA GLN A 101 -3.26 -17.73 -8.56
C GLN A 101 -1.91 -17.28 -7.98
N MET A 102 -1.79 -17.25 -6.66
CA MET A 102 -0.57 -16.84 -5.98
C MET A 102 0.43 -17.99 -5.92
N GLU A 103 1.71 -17.65 -6.12
CA GLU A 103 2.79 -18.59 -5.88
C GLU A 103 3.06 -18.74 -4.38
N HIS A 104 3.52 -19.92 -3.96
CA HIS A 104 3.92 -20.15 -2.59
C HIS A 104 5.21 -19.37 -2.23
N PRO A 105 5.29 -18.70 -1.07
CA PRO A 105 4.34 -18.71 0.06
C PRO A 105 3.32 -17.56 0.08
N GLN A 106 3.21 -16.75 -0.99
CA GLN A 106 2.29 -15.61 -1.02
C GLN A 106 0.80 -16.00 -1.01
N ASP A 107 0.50 -17.22 -1.44
CA ASP A 107 -0.82 -17.83 -1.26
C ASP A 107 -1.19 -17.96 0.23
N GLU A 108 -0.23 -18.35 1.09
CA GLU A 108 -0.40 -18.40 2.55
C GLU A 108 -0.58 -16.99 3.14
N LEU A 109 0.19 -16.01 2.65
CA LEU A 109 0.03 -14.61 3.07
C LEU A 109 -1.39 -14.14 2.78
N LEU A 110 -1.86 -14.28 1.54
CA LEU A 110 -3.18 -13.79 1.16
C LEU A 110 -4.29 -14.54 1.92
N ALA A 111 -4.14 -15.84 2.14
CA ALA A 111 -5.07 -16.62 2.96
C ALA A 111 -5.18 -16.07 4.39
N ALA A 112 -4.04 -15.79 5.03
CA ALA A 112 -4.01 -15.23 6.37
C ALA A 112 -4.62 -13.82 6.42
N LEU A 113 -4.33 -12.96 5.44
CA LEU A 113 -4.92 -11.63 5.33
C LEU A 113 -6.45 -11.70 5.20
N ILE A 114 -6.96 -12.60 4.34
CA ILE A 114 -8.40 -12.82 4.18
C ILE A 114 -9.02 -13.33 5.49
N GLY A 115 -8.31 -14.18 6.23
CA GLY A 115 -8.73 -14.70 7.53
C GLY A 115 -8.86 -13.63 8.62
N SER A 116 -8.07 -12.57 8.55
CA SER A 116 -8.14 -11.42 9.47
C SER A 116 -9.22 -10.39 9.11
N LEU A 117 -9.85 -10.50 7.93
CA LEU A 117 -10.92 -9.58 7.54
C LEU A 117 -12.28 -10.05 8.08
N PRO A 118 -13.11 -9.15 8.65
CA PRO A 118 -14.49 -9.49 8.98
C PRO A 118 -15.29 -9.79 7.71
N GLU A 119 -16.42 -10.50 7.82
CA GLU A 119 -17.26 -10.84 6.65
C GLU A 119 -17.78 -9.62 5.89
N THR A 120 -17.90 -8.47 6.57
CA THR A 120 -18.25 -7.18 5.97
C THR A 120 -17.16 -6.61 5.06
N GLY A 121 -15.91 -7.10 5.19
CA GLY A 121 -14.74 -6.55 4.50
C GLY A 121 -14.26 -5.22 5.07
N GLU A 122 -14.74 -4.81 6.23
CA GLU A 122 -14.35 -3.55 6.88
C GLU A 122 -12.91 -3.61 7.43
N VAL A 123 -12.15 -2.55 7.17
CA VAL A 123 -10.77 -2.36 7.62
C VAL A 123 -10.72 -1.16 8.57
N ASN A 124 -11.00 -1.44 9.85
CA ASN A 124 -10.87 -0.48 10.94
C ASN A 124 -9.48 -0.62 11.60
N ASP A 125 -9.23 0.13 12.68
CA ASP A 125 -7.93 0.13 13.37
C ASP A 125 -7.59 -1.25 13.97
N GLU A 126 -8.59 -1.99 14.48
CA GLU A 126 -8.38 -3.34 14.99
C GLU A 126 -7.95 -4.29 13.85
N THR A 127 -8.68 -4.28 12.73
CA THR A 127 -8.35 -5.05 11.53
C THR A 127 -6.94 -4.68 11.02
N ARG A 128 -6.57 -3.39 11.00
CA ARG A 128 -5.23 -2.94 10.60
C ARG A 128 -4.13 -3.54 11.46
N GLY A 129 -4.34 -3.61 12.78
CA GLY A 129 -3.40 -4.22 13.71
C GLY A 129 -3.20 -5.71 13.42
N GLN A 130 -4.29 -6.44 13.19
CA GLN A 130 -4.24 -7.87 12.85
C GLN A 130 -3.52 -8.11 11.51
N LEU A 131 -3.81 -7.28 10.49
CA LEU A 131 -3.16 -7.36 9.19
C LEU A 131 -1.64 -7.07 9.30
N ALA A 132 -1.24 -6.11 10.13
CA ALA A 132 0.16 -5.81 10.38
C ALA A 132 0.90 -7.01 11.00
N GLU A 133 0.27 -7.66 11.97
CA GLU A 133 0.81 -8.87 12.58
C GLU A 133 0.94 -10.02 11.58
N VAL A 134 -0.08 -10.23 10.72
CA VAL A 134 -0.04 -11.24 9.65
C VAL A 134 1.14 -11.01 8.72
N VAL A 135 1.32 -9.78 8.22
CA VAL A 135 2.45 -9.44 7.33
C VAL A 135 3.78 -9.70 8.02
N ARG A 136 3.92 -9.25 9.28
CA ARG A 136 5.15 -9.42 10.07
C ARG A 136 5.49 -10.89 10.29
N ASN A 137 4.51 -11.69 10.71
CA ASN A 137 4.68 -13.11 10.94
C ASN A 137 5.03 -13.85 9.65
N HIS A 138 4.38 -13.49 8.54
CA HIS A 138 4.66 -14.09 7.24
C HIS A 138 6.11 -13.86 6.79
N TYR A 139 6.56 -12.61 6.71
CA TYR A 139 7.93 -12.31 6.25
C TYR A 139 9.01 -12.63 7.29
N GLY A 140 8.64 -12.78 8.57
CA GLY A 140 9.51 -13.36 9.60
C GLY A 140 9.74 -14.86 9.38
N LYS A 141 8.70 -15.61 9.00
CA LYS A 141 8.76 -17.05 8.69
C LYS A 141 9.36 -17.33 7.31
N HIS A 142 9.09 -16.45 6.34
CA HIS A 142 9.50 -16.56 4.93
C HIS A 142 10.29 -15.33 4.44
N PRO A 143 11.50 -15.04 4.98
CA PRO A 143 12.27 -13.88 4.55
C PRO A 143 12.59 -13.87 3.04
N GLU A 144 12.70 -15.05 2.42
CA GLU A 144 12.91 -15.21 0.98
C GLU A 144 11.77 -14.67 0.13
N ALA A 145 10.54 -14.62 0.66
CA ALA A 145 9.35 -14.14 -0.02
C ALA A 145 9.41 -12.63 -0.35
N LEU A 146 10.29 -11.87 0.30
CA LEU A 146 10.56 -10.46 -0.04
C LEU A 146 11.03 -10.27 -1.50
N LYS A 147 11.59 -11.32 -2.11
CA LYS A 147 11.98 -11.31 -3.53
C LYS A 147 10.78 -11.32 -4.49
N LEU A 148 9.61 -11.78 -4.03
CA LEU A 148 8.37 -11.84 -4.79
C LEU A 148 7.62 -10.50 -4.80
N GLN A 149 8.00 -9.58 -3.90
CA GLN A 149 7.49 -8.22 -3.89
C GLN A 149 8.05 -7.40 -5.06
N ALA A 150 7.34 -6.33 -5.42
CA ALA A 150 7.76 -5.45 -6.50
C ALA A 150 9.16 -4.89 -6.24
N SER A 151 10.08 -5.14 -7.19
CA SER A 151 11.44 -4.59 -7.15
C SER A 151 11.64 -3.57 -8.26
N GLY A 152 12.15 -2.38 -7.90
CA GLY A 152 12.79 -1.52 -8.89
C GLY A 152 14.15 -2.11 -9.31
N SER A 153 14.58 -1.85 -10.55
CA SER A 153 15.86 -2.33 -11.10
C SER A 153 17.11 -1.72 -10.44
N VAL A 154 16.92 -0.87 -9.42
CA VAL A 154 17.98 -0.14 -8.72
C VAL A 154 17.93 -0.51 -7.26
N ILE A 155 18.95 -1.25 -6.79
CA ILE A 155 19.17 -1.53 -5.38
C ILE A 155 19.79 -0.26 -4.78
N PRO A 156 19.12 0.45 -3.85
CA PRO A 156 19.76 1.54 -3.12
C PRO A 156 20.90 0.94 -2.29
N PRO A 157 22.09 1.58 -2.24
CA PRO A 157 23.13 1.13 -1.33
C PRO A 157 22.58 1.25 0.09
N THR A 158 22.27 0.11 0.71
CA THR A 158 21.90 0.06 2.11
C THR A 158 23.12 0.49 2.92
N LEU A 159 22.91 1.38 3.88
CA LEU A 159 23.94 1.78 4.83
C LEU A 159 24.35 0.54 5.64
N LYS A 160 25.44 -0.10 5.22
CA LYS A 160 26.27 -0.89 6.12
C LYS A 160 26.85 0.07 7.15
N ASN A 161 26.16 0.26 8.25
CA ASN A 161 26.75 0.77 9.48
C ASN A 161 26.10 0.02 10.62
N HIS A 162 26.77 -1.01 11.11
CA HIS A 162 27.00 -1.23 12.54
C HIS A 162 28.06 -2.33 12.65
N SER A 163 29.25 -1.91 13.09
CA SER A 163 30.30 -2.72 13.71
C SER A 163 30.48 -2.20 15.12
#